data_AF-A0A6N9IZH0-F1
#
_entry.id   AF-A0A6N9IZH0-F1
#
_cell.length_a   1.000
_cell.length_b   1.000
_cell.length_c   1.000
_cell.angle_alpha   90.00
_cell.angle_beta   90.00
_cell.angle_gamma   90.00
#
_symmetry.space_group_name_H-M   'P 1'
#
loop_
_entity.id
_entity.type
_entity.pdbx_description
1 polymer ?
#
loop_
_entity_poly.entity_id
_entity_poly.type
_entity_poly.pdbx_seq_one_letter_code
_entity_poly.pdbx_strand_id
1 'polypeptide(L)'
;VARLNTTGENPVEELNAEGFGTVTPQPGENQNVEGSGEWKDGVWTVVFLRDMPKTGKWDVDFAKRIDPALVAFAVWDGVKEDRNGRKVISVWQRFNIKKPKP
;
A
#
# COMPACT_ATOMS: atom_id res chain seq x y z
N VAL A 1 -20.00 -1.77 -11.77
CA VAL A 1 -18.73 -1.34 -11.15
C VAL A 1 -18.99 -0.04 -10.41
N ALA A 2 -19.15 -0.08 -9.09
CA ALA A 2 -19.30 1.14 -8.31
C ALA A 2 -17.90 1.75 -8.12
N ARG A 3 -17.62 2.85 -8.81
CA ARG A 3 -16.43 3.66 -8.52
C ARG A 3 -16.72 4.41 -7.23
N LEU A 4 -16.19 3.92 -6.11
CA LEU A 4 -16.21 4.65 -4.85
C LEU A 4 -15.13 5.73 -4.91
N ASN A 5 -15.43 6.87 -5.54
CA ASN A 5 -14.64 8.09 -5.36
C ASN A 5 -15.13 8.78 -4.11
N THR A 6 -14.56 8.43 -2.95
CA THR A 6 -14.97 9.05 -1.68
C THR A 6 -13.92 9.93 -1.02
N THR A 7 -12.67 9.99 -1.50
CA THR A 7 -11.66 10.98 -1.07
C THR A 7 -10.47 10.96 -2.03
N GLY A 8 -10.33 11.97 -2.90
CA GLY A 8 -9.24 12.09 -3.90
C GLY A 8 -9.60 11.57 -5.31
N GLU A 9 -8.91 12.06 -6.35
CA GLU A 9 -8.98 11.47 -7.70
C GLU A 9 -8.44 10.03 -7.74
N ASN A 10 -7.56 9.70 -6.78
CA ASN A 10 -6.90 8.41 -6.62
C ASN A 10 -7.47 7.67 -5.39
N PRO A 11 -7.92 6.41 -5.51
CA PRO A 11 -8.48 5.64 -4.39
C PRO A 11 -7.43 5.14 -3.38
N VAL A 12 -6.15 5.49 -3.57
CA VAL A 12 -5.03 5.09 -2.71
C VAL A 12 -4.52 6.29 -1.91
N GLU A 13 -4.13 6.04 -0.66
CA GLU A 13 -3.46 7.01 0.20
C GLU A 13 -2.14 6.42 0.73
N GLU A 14 -1.08 7.22 0.66
CA GLU A 14 0.23 6.93 1.23
C GLU A 14 0.35 7.52 2.63
N LEU A 15 0.76 6.66 3.57
CA LEU A 15 0.90 6.99 4.99
C LEU A 15 2.27 6.51 5.48
N ASN A 16 2.86 7.23 6.45
CA ASN A 16 4.03 6.77 7.19
C ASN A 16 3.70 6.61 8.68
N ALA A 17 4.45 5.74 9.36
CA ALA A 17 4.36 5.57 10.81
C ALA A 17 5.72 5.12 11.37
N GLU A 18 6.02 5.52 12.60
CA GLU A 18 7.18 5.08 13.38
C GLU A 18 6.77 4.17 14.56
N GLY A 19 5.47 4.04 14.81
CA GLY A 19 4.90 3.18 15.84
C GLY A 19 3.38 3.25 15.89
N PHE A 20 2.79 2.66 16.93
CA PHE A 20 1.34 2.71 17.13
C PHE A 20 0.88 4.14 17.41
N GLY A 21 -0.20 4.57 16.75
CA GLY A 21 -0.78 5.91 16.94
C GLY A 21 -0.08 7.04 16.19
N THR A 22 0.97 6.76 15.42
CA THR A 22 1.73 7.79 14.68
C THR A 22 1.46 7.79 13.17
N VAL A 23 0.44 7.06 12.71
CA VAL A 23 0.09 6.98 11.28
C VAL A 23 -0.26 8.38 10.79
N THR A 24 0.48 8.86 9.80
CA THR A 24 0.35 10.22 9.27
C THR A 24 0.34 10.16 7.75
N PRO A 25 -0.61 10.85 7.08
CA PRO A 25 -0.59 10.98 5.63
C PRO A 25 0.67 11.66 5.12
N GLN A 26 1.17 11.20 3.99
CA GLN A 26 2.21 11.92 3.28
C GLN A 26 1.65 13.24 2.71
N PRO A 27 2.48 14.30 2.57
CA PRO A 27 2.10 15.51 1.83
C PRO A 27 1.59 15.18 0.42
N GLY A 28 0.74 16.04 -0.14
CA GLY A 28 0.08 15.79 -1.43
C GLY A 28 1.05 15.55 -2.59
N GLU A 29 2.22 16.20 -2.58
CA GLU A 29 3.28 16.01 -3.56
C GLU A 29 3.96 14.63 -3.50
N ASN A 30 3.74 13.87 -2.42
CA ASN A 30 4.23 12.50 -2.22
C ASN A 30 3.09 11.47 -2.16
N GLN A 31 1.92 11.79 -2.74
CA GLN A 31 0.82 10.84 -2.99
C GLN A 31 0.94 10.33 -4.43
N ASN A 32 1.96 9.52 -4.68
CA ASN A 32 2.42 9.08 -6.00
C ASN A 32 2.24 7.58 -6.28
N VAL A 33 1.54 6.84 -5.41
CA VAL A 33 1.05 5.48 -5.70
C VAL A 33 -0.33 5.55 -6.33
N GLU A 34 -0.48 5.06 -7.55
CA GLU A 34 -1.78 4.82 -8.15
C GLU A 34 -2.36 3.48 -7.70
N GLY A 35 -3.68 3.32 -7.78
CA GLY A 35 -4.25 2.00 -7.60
C GLY A 35 -5.68 1.85 -8.06
N SER A 36 -6.12 0.60 -8.03
CA SER A 36 -7.48 0.21 -8.37
C SER A 36 -7.88 -1.03 -7.58
N GLY A 37 -9.18 -1.17 -7.36
CA GLY A 37 -9.77 -2.34 -6.73
C GLY A 37 -11.03 -2.77 -7.45
N GLU A 38 -11.21 -4.09 -7.61
CA GLU A 38 -12.42 -4.70 -8.13
C GLU A 38 -12.93 -5.77 -7.15
N TRP A 39 -14.22 -5.73 -6.86
CA TRP A 39 -14.92 -6.80 -6.16
C TRP A 39 -15.69 -7.65 -7.16
N LYS A 40 -15.36 -8.93 -7.22
CA LYS A 40 -16.02 -9.88 -8.11
C LYS A 40 -16.02 -11.27 -7.49
N ASP A 41 -17.15 -11.97 -7.60
CA ASP A 41 -17.32 -13.36 -7.18
C ASP A 41 -16.84 -13.65 -5.75
N GLY A 42 -17.09 -12.71 -4.82
CA GLY A 42 -16.73 -12.87 -3.40
C GLY A 42 -15.27 -12.52 -3.05
N VAL A 43 -14.51 -11.93 -3.98
CA VAL A 43 -13.09 -11.63 -3.79
C VAL A 43 -12.75 -10.20 -4.20
N TRP A 44 -11.92 -9.53 -3.40
CA TRP A 44 -11.28 -8.26 -3.78
C TRP A 44 -9.98 -8.53 -4.54
N THR A 45 -9.83 -7.92 -5.71
CA THR A 45 -8.54 -7.80 -6.40
C THR A 45 -8.10 -6.35 -6.34
N VAL A 46 -6.94 -6.09 -5.77
CA VAL A 46 -6.40 -4.73 -5.58
C VAL A 46 -5.01 -4.65 -6.18
N VAL A 47 -4.75 -3.59 -6.94
CA VAL A 47 -3.46 -3.30 -7.56
C VAL A 47 -2.99 -1.94 -7.08
N PHE A 48 -1.75 -1.90 -6.58
CA PHE A 48 -1.01 -0.68 -6.32
C PHE A 48 0.12 -0.57 -7.35
N LEU A 49 0.27 0.60 -7.96
CA LEU A 49 1.29 0.91 -8.94
C LEU A 49 2.12 2.10 -8.47
N ARG A 50 3.44 1.94 -8.48
CA ARG A 50 4.38 3.01 -8.20
C ARG A 50 5.70 2.77 -8.91
N ASP A 51 6.48 3.84 -9.02
CA ASP A 51 7.86 3.76 -9.45
C ASP A 51 8.75 3.03 -8.45
N MET A 52 9.80 2.41 -8.99
CA MET A 52 10.81 1.65 -8.25
C MET A 52 11.75 2.57 -7.44
N PRO A 53 12.27 3.68 -8.00
CA PRO A 53 12.92 4.71 -7.19
C PRO A 53 11.97 5.29 -6.14
N LYS A 54 12.55 5.83 -5.06
CA LYS A 54 11.76 6.62 -4.11
C LYS A 54 11.42 8.01 -4.67
N THR A 55 10.26 8.52 -4.30
CA THR A 55 9.83 9.89 -4.60
C THR A 55 10.06 10.78 -3.38
N GLY A 56 9.46 10.41 -2.24
CA GLY A 56 9.59 11.08 -0.97
C GLY A 56 10.81 10.63 -0.17
N LYS A 57 11.22 11.45 0.82
CA LYS A 57 12.32 11.10 1.73
C LYS A 57 12.06 9.82 2.55
N TRP A 58 10.78 9.53 2.81
CA TRP A 58 10.33 8.42 3.68
C TRP A 58 9.97 7.14 2.93
N ASP A 59 9.99 7.17 1.60
CA ASP A 59 9.64 6.00 0.81
C ASP A 59 10.79 4.99 0.80
N VAL A 60 10.40 3.73 0.65
CA VAL A 60 11.35 2.68 0.29
C VAL A 60 11.84 2.92 -1.13
N ASP A 61 13.17 2.94 -1.31
CA ASP A 61 13.82 2.93 -2.62
C ASP A 61 14.04 1.47 -3.05
N PHE A 62 13.14 0.94 -3.87
CA PHE A 62 13.23 -0.42 -4.38
C PHE A 62 14.26 -0.56 -5.50
N ALA A 63 14.62 0.53 -6.18
CA ALA A 63 15.62 0.51 -7.25
C ALA A 63 17.05 0.28 -6.72
N LYS A 64 17.35 0.77 -5.51
CA LYS A 64 18.69 0.68 -4.89
C LYS A 64 18.83 -0.41 -3.82
N ARG A 65 17.76 -1.13 -3.45
CA ARG A 65 17.86 -2.19 -2.43
C ARG A 65 18.66 -3.38 -2.95
N ILE A 66 19.66 -3.79 -2.15
CA ILE A 66 20.54 -4.94 -2.40
C ILE A 66 20.06 -6.19 -1.63
N ASP A 67 19.31 -6.00 -0.54
CA ASP A 67 18.69 -7.05 0.29
C ASP A 67 17.18 -7.12 0.06
N PRO A 68 16.49 -8.24 0.40
CA PRO A 68 15.05 -8.31 0.24
C PRO A 68 14.38 -7.13 0.95
N ALA A 69 13.47 -6.48 0.25
CA ALA A 69 12.52 -5.62 0.91
C ALA A 69 11.72 -6.44 1.92
N LEU A 70 11.22 -5.79 2.97
CA LEU A 70 10.23 -6.39 3.84
C LEU A 70 8.87 -5.82 3.49
N VAL A 71 7.89 -6.69 3.36
CA VAL A 71 6.49 -6.32 3.11
C VAL A 71 5.59 -7.07 4.08
N ALA A 72 4.55 -6.40 4.55
CA ALA A 72 3.47 -7.01 5.30
C ALA A 72 2.15 -6.45 4.80
N PHE A 73 1.08 -7.20 4.97
CA PHE A 73 -0.26 -6.82 4.56
C PHE A 73 -1.15 -6.71 5.78
N ALA A 74 -2.06 -5.76 5.74
CA ALA A 74 -3.16 -5.64 6.67
C ALA A 74 -4.46 -5.54 5.87
N VAL A 75 -5.49 -6.27 6.30
CA VAL A 75 -6.80 -6.30 5.64
C VAL A 75 -7.87 -6.06 6.69
N TRP A 76 -8.88 -5.29 6.31
CA TRP A 76 -10.04 -4.95 7.12
C TRP A 76 -11.28 -5.54 6.48
N ASP A 77 -12.02 -6.37 7.21
CA ASP A 77 -13.34 -6.82 6.79
C ASP A 77 -14.41 -5.84 7.28
N GLY A 78 -14.93 -5.03 6.35
CA GLY A 78 -15.99 -4.07 6.65
C GLY A 78 -17.29 -4.70 7.18
N VAL A 79 -17.59 -5.96 6.82
CA VAL A 79 -18.75 -6.70 7.36
C VAL A 79 -18.56 -7.02 8.84
N LYS A 80 -17.31 -7.13 9.29
CA LYS A 80 -16.93 -7.30 10.70
C LYS A 80 -16.68 -5.97 11.42
N GLU A 81 -16.94 -4.85 10.75
CA GLU A 81 -16.68 -3.49 11.24
C GLU A 81 -15.20 -3.25 11.59
N ASP A 82 -14.29 -3.94 10.91
CA ASP A 82 -12.87 -3.72 11.05
C ASP A 82 -12.52 -2.31 10.58
N ARG A 83 -11.74 -1.58 11.39
CA ARG A 83 -11.21 -0.24 11.09
C ARG A 83 -9.99 0.08 11.94
N ASN A 84 -9.12 0.96 11.45
CA ASN A 84 -7.91 1.42 12.15
C ASN A 84 -7.03 0.27 12.65
N GLY A 85 -6.94 0.05 13.98
CA GLY A 85 -6.16 -1.02 14.59
C GLY A 85 -6.85 -2.38 14.58
N ARG A 86 -8.18 -2.44 14.36
CA ARG A 86 -8.93 -3.68 14.27
C ARG A 86 -8.86 -4.20 12.84
N LYS A 87 -7.99 -5.18 12.62
CA LYS A 87 -7.64 -5.75 11.30
C LYS A 87 -6.93 -7.07 11.46
N VAL A 88 -6.84 -7.83 10.38
CA VAL A 88 -5.97 -9.00 10.28
C VAL A 88 -4.67 -8.58 9.59
N ILE A 89 -3.54 -9.05 10.10
CA ILE A 89 -2.20 -8.73 9.57
C ILE A 89 -1.43 -10.00 9.19
N SER A 90 -0.56 -9.90 8.20
CA SER A 90 0.52 -10.87 8.00
C SER A 90 1.71 -10.55 8.90
N VAL A 91 2.58 -11.53 9.14
CA VAL A 91 3.96 -11.25 9.57
C VAL A 91 4.78 -10.67 8.42
N TRP A 92 5.91 -10.04 8.72
CA TRP A 92 6.84 -9.55 7.70
C TRP A 92 7.30 -10.67 6.76
N GLN A 93 7.20 -10.41 5.46
CA GLN A 93 7.64 -11.29 4.39
C GLN A 93 8.86 -10.71 3.69
N ARG A 94 9.73 -11.59 3.18
CA ARG A 94 10.84 -11.20 2.30
C ARG A 94 10.32 -10.96 0.89
N PHE A 95 10.39 -9.73 0.43
CA PHE A 95 10.04 -9.30 -0.92
C PHE A 95 11.30 -9.20 -1.78
N ASN A 96 11.54 -10.26 -2.56
CA ASN A 96 12.68 -10.36 -3.46
C ASN A 96 12.33 -9.79 -4.82
N ILE A 97 12.92 -8.65 -5.17
CA ILE A 97 12.71 -8.02 -6.47
C ILE A 97 13.73 -8.60 -7.45
N LYS A 98 13.24 -9.36 -8.43
CA LYS A 98 14.08 -9.87 -9.51
C LYS A 98 14.30 -8.74 -10.52
N LYS A 99 15.56 -8.41 -10.79
CA LYS A 99 15.88 -7.51 -11.91
C LYS A 99 15.42 -8.16 -13.22
N PRO A 100 14.90 -7.38 -14.17
CA PRO A 100 14.63 -7.88 -15.52
C PRO A 100 15.90 -8.53 -16.06
N LYS A 101 15.77 -9.71 -16.69
CA LYS A 101 16.87 -10.25 -17.48
C LYS A 101 16.99 -9.39 -18.76
N PRO A 102 18.21 -9.08 -19.21
CA PRO A 102 18.43 -8.43 -20.50
C PRO A 102 17.77 -9.22 -21.64
#